data_AF-A0A372GC68-F1
#
_entry.id   AF-A0A372GC68-F1
#
_cell.length_a   1.000
_cell.length_b   1.000
_cell.length_c   1.000
_cell.angle_alpha   90.00
_cell.angle_beta   90.00
_cell.angle_gamma   90.00
#
_symmetry.space_group_name_H-M   'P 1'
#
loop_
_entity.id
_entity.type
_entity.pdbx_description
1 polymer ?
#
loop_
_entity_poly.entity_id
_entity_poly.type
_entity_poly.pdbx_seq_one_letter_code
_entity_poly.pdbx_strand_id
1 'polypeptide(L)'
;MRVRSLSWAVAAITGAVAWIAGSGPALGAVGSASAIIVYDCAGVVFNPVTAEATGHGCARGADGAPGLTGYALNDQAQGEEYACDNVSTSPDPKGGLIVSGTGCERVVAP
;
A
#
# COMPACT_ATOMS: atom_id res chain seq x y z
N MET A 1 32.73 6.05 50.42
CA MET A 1 33.55 4.84 50.22
C MET A 1 33.17 4.24 48.86
N ARG A 2 34.17 4.08 47.98
CA ARG A 2 34.08 3.41 46.66
C ARG A 2 34.49 1.96 46.85
N VAL A 3 33.78 1.02 46.21
CA VAL A 3 34.34 -0.30 45.84
C VAL A 3 33.80 -0.70 44.46
N ARG A 4 34.72 -0.88 43.51
CA ARG A 4 34.57 -1.50 42.18
C ARG A 4 34.62 -3.02 42.36
N SER A 5 34.04 -3.89 41.54
CA SER A 5 34.67 -4.50 40.34
C SER A 5 33.71 -5.57 39.78
N LEU A 6 33.28 -5.51 38.51
CA LEU A 6 33.78 -6.26 37.33
C LEU A 6 33.75 -7.80 37.43
N SER A 7 32.92 -8.44 36.59
CA SER A 7 33.24 -9.71 35.91
C SER A 7 32.38 -9.86 34.66
N TRP A 8 33.06 -9.98 33.52
CA TRP A 8 32.52 -10.31 32.20
C TRP A 8 32.03 -11.76 32.15
N ALA A 9 30.96 -12.04 31.39
CA ALA A 9 30.73 -13.36 30.82
C ALA A 9 30.09 -13.19 29.43
N VAL A 10 30.93 -13.28 28.40
CA VAL A 10 30.54 -13.49 27.01
C VAL A 10 30.14 -14.96 26.89
N ALA A 11 28.92 -15.23 26.44
CA ALA A 11 28.53 -16.55 25.95
C ALA A 11 28.03 -16.41 24.51
N ALA A 12 28.90 -16.76 23.57
CA ALA A 12 28.56 -16.98 22.18
C ALA A 12 27.70 -18.26 22.09
N ILE A 13 26.53 -18.16 21.46
CA ILE A 13 25.77 -19.34 21.01
C ILE A 13 25.69 -19.24 19.49
N THR A 14 26.74 -19.74 18.84
CA THR A 14 26.70 -20.17 17.45
C THR A 14 26.28 -21.64 17.41
N GLY A 15 25.21 -21.96 16.69
CA GLY A 15 25.05 -23.28 16.08
C GLY A 15 23.65 -23.87 16.01
N ALA A 16 23.27 -24.21 14.77
CA ALA A 16 22.42 -25.33 14.36
C ALA A 16 20.87 -25.19 14.40
N VAL A 17 20.35 -24.76 13.24
CA VAL A 17 19.41 -25.51 12.38
C VAL A 17 18.70 -26.71 13.04
N ALA A 18 17.38 -26.58 13.24
CA ALA A 18 16.39 -27.66 13.09
C ALA A 18 14.97 -27.11 13.30
N TRP A 19 14.35 -26.52 12.27
CA TRP A 19 12.89 -26.40 12.25
C TRP A 19 12.35 -27.53 11.38
N ILE A 20 11.76 -28.49 12.09
CA ILE A 20 11.19 -29.72 11.60
C ILE A 20 9.98 -29.39 10.73
N ALA A 21 9.98 -29.99 9.54
CA ALA A 21 8.85 -30.04 8.64
C ALA A 21 7.64 -30.71 9.31
N GLY A 22 6.54 -29.97 9.37
CA GLY A 22 5.20 -30.49 9.61
C GLY A 22 4.29 -30.07 8.45
N SER A 23 4.41 -30.76 7.32
CA SER A 23 3.47 -30.72 6.18
C SER A 23 2.20 -31.48 6.60
N GLY A 24 1.08 -30.81 6.88
CA GLY A 24 -0.01 -30.54 5.92
C GLY A 24 -1.25 -31.38 6.28
N PRO A 25 -2.37 -31.31 5.53
CA PRO A 25 -3.03 -30.18 4.88
C PRO A 25 -4.54 -30.12 5.24
N ALA A 26 -5.18 -28.94 5.30
CA ALA A 26 -6.64 -28.84 5.18
C ALA A 26 -7.12 -27.42 4.80
N LEU A 27 -7.36 -27.23 3.49
CA LEU A 27 -8.53 -26.55 2.90
C LEU A 27 -8.92 -25.20 3.55
N GLY A 28 -8.43 -24.05 3.09
CA GLY A 28 -8.76 -23.47 1.79
C GLY A 28 -9.33 -22.07 2.02
N ALA A 29 -8.89 -21.08 1.24
CA ALA A 29 -9.30 -19.67 1.27
C ALA A 29 -8.67 -18.80 2.38
N VAL A 30 -7.44 -18.34 2.14
CA VAL A 30 -7.22 -16.89 2.26
C VAL A 30 -6.80 -16.46 0.88
N GLY A 31 -7.81 -16.06 0.10
CA GLY A 31 -7.64 -15.66 -1.28
C GLY A 31 -6.52 -14.63 -1.38
N SER A 32 -5.72 -14.75 -2.44
CA SER A 32 -4.90 -13.66 -2.92
C SER A 32 -5.81 -12.44 -3.09
N ALA A 33 -5.90 -11.58 -2.07
CA ALA A 33 -6.50 -10.27 -2.23
C ALA A 33 -5.64 -9.58 -3.29
N SER A 34 -6.20 -9.34 -4.46
CA SER A 34 -5.55 -8.61 -5.54
C SER A 34 -4.99 -7.33 -4.93
N ALA A 35 -3.66 -7.19 -4.91
CA ALA A 35 -3.02 -6.02 -4.32
C ALA A 35 -3.50 -4.78 -5.07
N ILE A 36 -4.29 -3.93 -4.41
CA ILE A 36 -4.77 -2.68 -4.98
C ILE A 36 -3.56 -1.78 -5.22
N ILE A 37 -3.56 -1.12 -6.37
CA ILE A 37 -2.51 -0.16 -6.69
C ILE A 37 -3.03 1.23 -6.32
N VAL A 38 -2.42 1.82 -5.30
CA VAL A 38 -2.70 3.19 -4.86
C VAL A 38 -1.78 4.17 -5.60
N TYR A 39 -2.34 5.28 -6.05
CA TYR A 39 -1.63 6.40 -6.63
C TYR A 39 -1.89 7.66 -5.78
N ASP A 40 -0.84 8.17 -5.15
CA ASP A 40 -0.87 9.42 -4.40
C ASP A 40 -0.67 10.58 -5.35
N CYS A 41 -1.70 11.40 -5.52
CA CYS A 41 -1.76 12.49 -6.48
C CYS A 41 -1.76 13.85 -5.77
N ALA A 42 -1.13 14.86 -6.39
CA ALA A 42 -1.08 16.23 -5.87
C ALA A 42 -2.42 16.98 -6.02
N GLY A 43 -3.46 16.30 -6.51
CA GLY A 43 -4.81 16.79 -6.73
C GLY A 43 -5.56 15.87 -7.67
N VAL A 44 -6.84 15.61 -7.40
CA VAL A 44 -7.71 14.77 -8.23
C VAL A 44 -8.94 15.55 -8.65
N VAL A 45 -9.23 15.54 -9.95
CA VAL A 45 -10.46 16.10 -10.51
C VAL A 45 -11.44 14.96 -10.74
N PHE A 46 -12.51 14.92 -9.95
CA PHE A 46 -13.55 13.91 -10.04
C PHE A 46 -14.81 14.45 -10.75
N ASN A 47 -15.31 13.69 -11.72
CA ASN A 47 -16.60 13.92 -12.36
C ASN A 47 -17.63 12.89 -11.85
N PRO A 48 -18.58 13.28 -10.99
CA PRO A 48 -19.57 12.35 -10.43
C PRO A 48 -20.59 11.85 -11.46
N VAL A 49 -20.74 12.52 -12.60
CA VAL A 49 -21.71 12.13 -13.64
C VAL A 49 -21.16 10.98 -14.48
N THR A 50 -19.87 11.00 -14.80
CA THR A 50 -19.20 9.95 -15.59
C THR A 50 -18.44 8.93 -14.76
N ALA A 51 -18.37 9.13 -13.43
CA ALA A 51 -17.54 8.34 -12.51
C ALA A 51 -16.07 8.28 -12.96
N GLU A 52 -15.54 9.43 -13.40
CA GLU A 52 -14.15 9.54 -13.86
C GLU A 52 -13.35 10.41 -12.90
N ALA A 53 -12.13 9.98 -12.56
CA ALA A 53 -11.22 10.74 -11.72
C ALA A 53 -9.89 10.91 -12.45
N THR A 54 -9.36 12.13 -12.53
CA THR A 54 -8.04 12.39 -13.09
C THR A 54 -7.15 13.05 -12.05
N GLY A 55 -6.11 12.33 -11.64
CA GLY A 55 -5.04 12.83 -10.77
C GLY A 55 -3.84 13.34 -11.56
N HIS A 56 -3.19 14.39 -11.04
CA HIS A 56 -1.97 14.97 -11.60
C HIS A 56 -0.79 14.86 -10.64
N GLY A 57 0.43 14.80 -11.20
CA GLY A 57 1.66 14.69 -10.40
C GLY A 57 1.67 13.48 -9.47
N CYS A 58 1.07 12.37 -9.89
CA CYS A 58 0.89 11.19 -9.06
C CYS A 58 2.16 10.35 -8.95
N ALA A 59 2.33 9.72 -7.79
CA ALA A 59 3.31 8.68 -7.52
C ALA A 59 2.59 7.40 -7.08
N ARG A 60 3.23 6.24 -7.30
CA ARG A 60 2.68 4.98 -6.80
C ARG A 60 2.91 4.90 -5.28
N GLY A 61 1.82 4.75 -4.53
CA GLY A 61 1.85 4.55 -3.08
C GLY A 61 2.49 3.21 -2.71
N ALA A 62 3.07 3.14 -1.52
CA ALA A 62 3.76 1.95 -1.02
C ALA A 62 2.80 0.89 -0.46
N ASP A 63 1.60 1.29 -0.06
CA ASP A 63 0.63 0.45 0.64
C ASP A 63 -0.66 0.30 -0.18
N GLY A 64 -1.19 -0.92 -0.26
CA GLY A 64 -2.51 -1.18 -0.84
C GLY A 64 -3.61 -0.86 0.18
N ALA A 65 -4.71 -0.23 -0.25
CA ALA A 65 -5.83 0.08 0.64
C ALA A 65 -6.52 -1.22 1.14
N PRO A 66 -6.62 -1.49 2.45
CA PRO A 66 -7.23 -2.73 2.92
C PRO A 66 -8.74 -2.77 2.64
N GLY A 67 -9.20 -3.78 1.90
CA GLY A 67 -10.64 -4.04 1.69
C GLY A 67 -11.23 -3.55 0.36
N LEU A 68 -10.44 -2.95 -0.52
CA LEU A 68 -10.87 -2.56 -1.87
C LEU A 68 -10.44 -3.61 -2.92
N THR A 69 -10.80 -3.42 -4.18
CA THR A 69 -10.26 -4.22 -5.31
C THR A 69 -10.09 -3.27 -6.48
N GLY A 70 -8.95 -3.32 -7.18
CA GLY A 70 -8.68 -2.44 -8.33
C GLY A 70 -7.59 -1.39 -8.05
N TYR A 71 -7.89 -0.13 -8.31
CA TYR A 71 -6.97 1.00 -8.19
C TYR A 71 -7.53 2.05 -7.24
N ALA A 72 -6.67 2.80 -6.55
CA ALA A 72 -7.10 3.94 -5.75
C ALA A 72 -6.30 5.20 -6.15
N LEU A 73 -7.01 6.32 -6.30
CA LEU A 73 -6.46 7.66 -6.50
C LEU A 73 -6.64 8.42 -5.19
N ASN A 74 -5.53 8.76 -4.53
CA ASN A 74 -5.54 9.50 -3.29
C ASN A 74 -5.22 10.97 -3.57
N ASP A 75 -6.17 11.86 -3.32
CA ASP A 75 -5.98 13.31 -3.42
C ASP A 75 -5.31 13.82 -2.15
N GLN A 76 -3.99 14.01 -2.22
CA GLN A 76 -3.19 14.52 -1.10
C GLN A 76 -3.58 15.95 -0.68
N ALA A 77 -4.16 16.74 -1.59
CA ALA A 77 -4.55 18.11 -1.30
C ALA A 77 -5.85 18.16 -0.49
N GLN A 78 -6.77 17.21 -0.72
CA GLN A 78 -8.09 17.17 -0.08
C GLN A 78 -8.20 16.07 1.01
N GLY A 79 -7.27 15.13 1.04
CA GLY A 79 -7.35 13.95 1.91
C GLY A 79 -8.49 13.00 1.52
N GLU A 80 -8.85 12.97 0.23
CA GLU A 80 -9.97 12.20 -0.31
C GLU A 80 -9.43 11.03 -1.14
N GLU A 81 -9.99 9.84 -0.93
CA GLU A 81 -9.61 8.64 -1.68
C GLU A 81 -10.72 8.27 -2.68
N TYR A 82 -10.32 7.92 -3.90
CA TYR A 82 -11.21 7.49 -4.98
C TYR A 82 -10.82 6.08 -5.43
N ALA A 83 -11.68 5.10 -5.21
CA ALA A 83 -11.51 3.73 -5.69
C ALA A 83 -12.03 3.63 -7.12
N CYS A 84 -11.20 3.19 -8.06
CA CYS A 84 -11.54 3.07 -9.48
C CYS A 84 -11.36 1.63 -9.97
N ASP A 85 -12.27 1.19 -10.83
CA ASP A 85 -12.21 -0.13 -11.46
C ASP A 85 -11.03 -0.25 -12.43
N ASN A 86 -10.78 0.82 -13.20
CA ASN A 86 -9.70 0.88 -14.17
C ASN A 86 -8.96 2.20 -14.05
N VAL A 87 -7.65 2.17 -14.31
CA VAL A 87 -6.84 3.38 -14.47
C VAL A 87 -5.91 3.27 -15.66
N SER A 88 -5.63 4.43 -16.26
CA SER A 88 -4.60 4.65 -17.26
C SER A 88 -3.59 5.64 -16.73
N THR A 89 -2.32 5.43 -17.02
CA THR A 89 -1.24 6.33 -16.60
C THR A 89 -0.53 6.91 -17.81
N SER A 90 -0.21 8.19 -17.72
CA SER A 90 0.55 8.92 -18.74
C SER A 90 1.62 9.76 -18.06
N PRO A 91 2.78 10.00 -18.70
CA PRO A 91 3.76 10.96 -18.17
C PRO A 91 3.14 12.37 -18.06
N ASP A 92 3.36 13.03 -16.92
CA ASP A 92 2.95 14.43 -16.72
C ASP A 92 4.07 15.38 -17.20
N PRO A 93 3.79 16.36 -18.08
CA PRO A 93 4.78 17.35 -18.51
C PRO A 93 5.33 18.22 -17.37
N LYS A 94 4.68 18.24 -16.20
CA LYS A 94 5.14 18.94 -14.98
C LYS A 94 5.94 18.04 -14.03
N GLY A 95 6.10 16.75 -14.37
CA GLY A 95 6.78 15.74 -13.56
C GLY A 95 5.79 14.80 -12.84
N GLY A 96 6.17 13.53 -12.71
CA GLY A 96 5.32 12.47 -12.15
C GLY A 96 4.43 11.80 -13.20
N LEU A 97 3.27 11.29 -12.76
CA LEU A 97 2.26 10.64 -13.62
C LEU A 97 0.93 11.39 -13.59
N ILE A 98 0.27 11.48 -14.73
CA ILE A 98 -1.17 11.71 -14.82
C ILE A 98 -1.83 10.34 -14.71
N VAL A 99 -2.77 10.19 -13.78
CA VAL A 99 -3.50 8.94 -13.57
C VAL A 99 -4.98 9.23 -13.77
N SER A 100 -5.58 8.64 -14.80
CA SER A 100 -7.00 8.78 -15.10
C SER A 100 -7.71 7.46 -14.85
N GLY A 101 -8.72 7.47 -13.99
CA GLY A 101 -9.56 6.33 -13.67
C GLY A 101 -11.00 6.48 -14.15
N THR A 102 -11.64 5.35 -14.39
CA THR A 102 -13.07 5.21 -14.69
C THR A 102 -13.73 4.27 -13.69
N GLY A 103 -15.05 4.41 -13.50
CA GLY A 103 -15.77 3.66 -12.47
C GLY A 103 -15.31 4.07 -11.06
N CYS A 104 -14.94 5.34 -10.90
CA CYS A 104 -14.38 5.85 -9.65
C CYS A 104 -15.49 6.20 -8.66
N GLU A 105 -15.36 5.70 -7.44
CA GLU A 105 -16.22 6.03 -6.30
C GLU A 105 -15.38 6.65 -5.19
N ARG A 106 -15.91 7.67 -4.54
CA ARG A 106 -15.25 8.31 -3.40
C ARG A 106 -15.38 7.41 -2.18
N VAL A 107 -14.25 6.98 -1.64
CA VAL A 107 -14.15 6.19 -0.41
C VAL A 107 -14.25 7.15 0.77
N VAL A 108 -15.44 7.26 1.34
CA VAL A 108 -15.61 8.00 2.59
C VAL A 108 -15.09 7.11 3.71
N ALA A 109 -13.94 7.45 4.27
CA ALA A 109 -13.47 6.82 5.50
C ALA A 109 -14.55 7.01 6.60
N PRO A 110 -14.92 5.96 7.35
CA PRO A 110 -15.97 6.03 8.38
C PRO A 110 -15.62 6.96 9.54
#